data_AF-A0A067MXQ9-F1
#
_entry.id   AF-A0A067MXQ9-F1
#
_cell.length_a   1.000
_cell.length_b   1.000
_cell.length_c   1.000
_cell.angle_alpha   90.00
_cell.angle_beta   90.00
_cell.angle_gamma   90.00
#
_symmetry.space_group_name_H-M   'P 1'
#
loop_
_entity.id
_entity.type
_entity.pdbx_description
1 polymer ?
#
loop_
_entity_poly.entity_id
_entity_poly.type
_entity_poly.pdbx_seq_one_letter_code
_entity_poly.pdbx_strand_id
1 'polypeptide(L)'
;MSYKSPLEGYENLGALPSTFNEDGKSLYNPPGPKSSSYDEFPKPIDSSNNGFDFHIYYMPNISSEAQFAKELHERIRREFPELRIYRFWDKAVGPHPTAMFEVNTFNPHQTGAFFSWLTVSRGPCSVLIHPNTGDAYKDHTELMSWMGKPWPLHVDFLKRH
;
A
#
# COMPACT_ATOMS: atom_id res chain seq x y z
N MET A 1 20.17 12.04 5.33
CA MET A 1 19.07 13.02 5.21
C MET A 1 18.55 13.33 6.60
N SER A 2 18.24 14.60 6.90
CA SER A 2 17.57 14.99 8.13
C SER A 2 16.07 14.89 7.92
N TYR A 3 15.36 14.14 8.76
CA TYR A 3 13.91 14.08 8.72
C TYR A 3 13.33 15.38 9.25
N LYS A 4 12.34 15.93 8.54
CA LYS A 4 11.57 17.06 9.05
C LYS A 4 10.71 16.64 10.24
N SER A 5 10.37 17.58 11.11
CA SER A 5 9.44 17.33 12.21
C SER A 5 8.06 16.95 11.65
N PRO A 6 7.42 15.87 12.12
CA PRO A 6 6.02 15.59 11.82
C PRO A 6 5.04 16.65 12.34
N LEU A 7 5.50 17.57 13.19
CA LEU A 7 4.75 18.73 13.66
C LEU A 7 4.96 19.98 12.80
N GLU A 8 5.64 19.88 11.65
CA GLU A 8 5.75 20.99 10.69
C GLU A 8 4.34 21.47 10.30
N GLY A 9 4.07 22.77 10.44
CA GLY A 9 2.74 23.37 10.24
C GLY A 9 1.84 23.42 11.48
N TYR A 10 2.26 22.84 12.61
CA TYR A 10 1.52 22.79 13.88
C TYR A 10 2.27 23.50 15.03
N GLU A 11 3.36 24.22 14.76
CA GLU A 11 4.31 24.74 15.76
C GLU A 11 3.69 25.78 16.70
N ASN A 12 2.66 26.49 16.25
CA ASN A 12 2.02 27.56 17.02
C ASN A 12 0.77 27.11 17.77
N LEU A 13 0.45 25.81 17.78
CA LEU A 13 -0.71 25.30 18.52
C LEU A 13 -0.36 25.08 20.00
N GLY A 14 -1.35 25.30 20.86
CA GLY A 14 -1.24 24.98 22.28
C GLY A 14 -1.08 23.48 22.52
N ALA A 15 -0.57 23.11 23.70
CA ALA A 15 -0.43 21.71 24.10
C ALA A 15 -1.79 20.99 24.09
N LEU A 16 -1.81 19.75 23.60
CA LEU A 16 -2.97 18.88 23.68
C LEU A 16 -3.21 18.40 25.13
N PRO A 17 -4.47 18.19 25.54
CA PRO A 17 -4.78 17.60 26.84
C PRO A 17 -4.30 16.14 26.92
N SER A 18 -3.97 15.69 28.14
CA SER A 18 -3.58 14.31 28.44
C SER A 18 -4.68 13.50 29.15
N THR A 19 -5.90 14.01 29.18
CA THR A 19 -7.07 13.34 29.76
C THR A 19 -7.53 12.18 28.88
N PHE A 20 -8.06 11.11 29.49
CA PHE A 20 -8.58 9.94 28.78
C PHE A 20 -10.08 10.06 28.48
N ASN A 21 -10.53 9.38 27.42
CA ASN A 21 -11.95 9.14 27.13
C ASN A 21 -12.56 8.11 28.10
N GLU A 22 -13.86 7.85 27.97
CA GLU A 22 -14.62 6.92 28.83
C GLU A 22 -14.08 5.49 28.83
N ASP A 23 -13.40 5.06 27.76
CA ASP A 23 -12.76 3.75 27.69
C ASP A 23 -11.53 3.60 28.61
N GLY A 24 -11.07 4.70 29.22
CA GLY A 24 -9.91 4.76 30.12
C GLY A 24 -8.55 4.50 29.45
N LYS A 25 -8.51 4.43 28.11
CA LYS A 25 -7.33 4.05 27.32
C LYS A 25 -6.97 5.06 26.23
N SER A 26 -7.96 5.57 25.50
CA SER A 26 -7.74 6.53 24.42
C SER A 26 -7.68 7.96 24.95
N LEU A 27 -6.78 8.77 24.42
CA LEU A 27 -6.67 10.18 24.78
C LEU A 27 -7.84 10.98 24.21
N TYR A 28 -8.33 11.94 24.99
CA TYR A 28 -9.27 12.94 24.49
C TYR A 28 -8.55 13.86 23.51
N ASN A 29 -8.96 13.79 22.24
CA ASN A 29 -8.54 14.74 21.23
C ASN A 29 -9.65 15.79 21.04
N PRO A 30 -9.36 17.10 21.17
CA PRO A 30 -10.33 18.15 20.87
C PRO A 30 -10.89 17.99 19.44
N PRO A 31 -12.21 18.12 19.23
CA PRO A 31 -12.79 18.02 17.90
C PRO A 31 -12.18 19.03 16.93
N GLY A 32 -11.94 18.60 15.69
CA GLY A 32 -11.39 19.42 14.62
C GLY A 32 -11.91 18.99 13.25
N PRO A 33 -11.54 19.71 12.18
CA PRO A 33 -11.88 19.30 10.83
C PRO A 33 -11.26 17.93 10.51
N LYS A 34 -11.88 17.18 9.60
CA LYS A 34 -11.26 15.96 9.07
C LYS A 34 -9.94 16.32 8.36
N SER A 35 -8.96 15.42 8.46
CA SER A 35 -7.74 15.53 7.66
C SER A 35 -8.08 15.48 6.17
N SER A 36 -7.43 16.30 5.35
CA SER A 36 -7.57 16.22 3.89
C SER A 36 -7.12 14.86 3.33
N SER A 37 -6.31 14.10 4.07
CA SER A 37 -5.86 12.75 3.71
C SER A 37 -6.98 11.73 3.51
N TYR A 38 -8.20 12.03 3.95
CA TYR A 38 -9.37 11.20 3.63
C TYR A 38 -9.77 11.34 2.15
N ASP A 39 -9.58 12.52 1.57
CA ASP A 39 -10.07 12.86 0.23
C ASP A 39 -8.94 12.85 -0.82
N GLU A 40 -7.71 13.15 -0.41
CA GLU A 40 -6.53 13.19 -1.28
C GLU A 40 -5.31 12.48 -0.66
N PHE A 41 -4.39 11.98 -1.48
CA PHE A 41 -3.14 11.44 -0.93
C PHE A 41 -2.20 12.55 -0.46
N PRO A 42 -1.52 12.38 0.67
CA PRO A 42 -0.52 13.35 1.11
C PRO A 42 0.67 13.38 0.14
N LYS A 43 1.26 14.57 -0.05
CA LYS A 43 2.50 14.70 -0.82
C LYS A 43 3.64 13.91 -0.15
N PRO A 44 4.56 13.31 -0.92
CA PRO A 44 4.78 13.49 -2.36
C PRO A 44 4.04 12.51 -3.28
N ILE A 45 3.00 11.81 -2.81
CA ILE A 45 2.26 10.86 -3.65
C ILE A 45 1.63 11.59 -4.85
N ASP A 46 1.86 11.05 -6.05
CA ASP A 46 1.31 11.54 -7.31
C ASP A 46 0.12 10.68 -7.73
N SER A 47 -1.08 11.24 -7.57
CA SER A 47 -2.34 10.61 -7.92
C SER A 47 -2.81 10.91 -9.35
N SER A 48 -2.00 11.58 -10.17
CA SER A 48 -2.37 11.91 -11.56
C SER A 48 -2.58 10.67 -12.45
N ASN A 49 -1.94 9.55 -12.12
CA ASN A 49 -2.17 8.25 -12.74
C ASN A 49 -2.68 7.22 -11.73
N ASN A 50 -1.85 6.73 -10.80
CA ASN A 50 -2.23 5.79 -9.75
C ASN A 50 -1.39 6.08 -8.51
N GLY A 51 -2.05 6.25 -7.36
CA GLY A 51 -1.37 6.65 -6.13
C GLY A 51 -0.66 5.51 -5.42
N PHE A 52 -1.15 4.28 -5.54
CA PHE A 52 -0.58 3.09 -4.92
C PHE A 52 -0.70 1.86 -5.80
N ASP A 53 0.33 1.02 -5.71
CA ASP A 53 0.40 -0.28 -6.38
C ASP A 53 0.51 -1.40 -5.37
N PHE A 54 -0.22 -2.47 -5.65
CA PHE A 54 -0.25 -3.69 -4.87
C PHE A 54 0.25 -4.82 -5.76
N HIS A 55 1.42 -5.38 -5.44
CA HIS A 55 1.99 -6.54 -6.14
C HIS A 55 1.75 -7.78 -5.29
N ILE A 56 0.86 -8.67 -5.76
CA ILE A 56 0.49 -9.89 -5.06
C ILE A 56 1.38 -11.03 -5.57
N TYR A 57 2.25 -11.55 -4.71
CA TYR A 57 3.22 -12.60 -5.01
C TYR A 57 2.73 -13.97 -4.59
N TYR A 58 3.14 -14.98 -5.36
CA TYR A 58 2.93 -16.38 -5.04
C TYR A 58 4.12 -17.22 -5.53
N MET A 59 4.24 -18.46 -5.03
CA MET A 59 5.23 -19.42 -5.52
C MET A 59 4.62 -20.28 -6.64
N PRO A 60 5.03 -20.11 -7.91
CA PRO A 60 4.39 -20.79 -9.03
C PRO A 60 4.65 -22.30 -9.07
N ASN A 61 5.70 -22.77 -8.39
CA ASN A 61 6.05 -24.18 -8.28
C ASN A 61 5.27 -24.93 -7.18
N ILE A 62 4.47 -24.22 -6.36
CA ILE A 62 3.56 -24.82 -5.38
C ILE A 62 2.15 -24.75 -5.97
N SER A 63 1.66 -25.89 -6.48
CA SER A 63 0.41 -25.96 -7.24
C SER A 63 -0.79 -25.37 -6.50
N SER A 64 -0.89 -25.56 -5.18
CA SER A 64 -1.98 -24.99 -4.37
C SER A 64 -1.91 -23.47 -4.27
N GLU A 65 -0.71 -22.89 -4.11
CA GLU A 65 -0.52 -21.43 -4.10
C GLU A 65 -0.79 -20.82 -5.48
N ALA A 66 -0.30 -21.45 -6.54
CA ALA A 66 -0.55 -21.00 -7.90
C ALA A 66 -2.03 -21.03 -8.26
N GLN A 67 -2.77 -22.07 -7.82
CA GLN A 67 -4.21 -22.14 -7.99
C GLN A 67 -4.93 -21.05 -7.18
N PHE A 68 -4.57 -20.89 -5.90
CA PHE A 68 -5.14 -19.85 -5.05
C PHE A 68 -4.92 -18.45 -5.63
N ALA A 69 -3.72 -18.15 -6.12
CA ALA A 69 -3.39 -16.86 -6.70
C ALA A 69 -4.22 -16.56 -7.97
N LYS A 70 -4.52 -17.57 -8.80
CA LYS A 70 -5.42 -17.41 -9.96
C LYS A 70 -6.85 -17.12 -9.54
N GLU A 71 -7.36 -17.84 -8.56
CA GLU A 71 -8.71 -17.62 -8.00
C GLU A 71 -8.82 -16.24 -7.33
N LEU A 72 -7.77 -15.82 -6.61
CA LEU A 72 -7.68 -14.51 -6.01
C LEU A 72 -7.67 -13.41 -7.08
N HIS A 73 -6.88 -13.57 -8.14
CA HIS A 73 -6.86 -12.63 -9.28
C HIS A 73 -8.24 -12.49 -9.91
N GLU A 74 -8.94 -13.61 -10.15
CA GLU A 74 -10.32 -13.59 -10.66
C GLU A 74 -11.27 -12.90 -9.67
N ARG A 75 -11.20 -13.22 -8.38
CA ARG A 75 -12.06 -12.64 -7.36
C ARG A 75 -11.88 -11.12 -7.29
N ILE A 76 -10.64 -10.63 -7.31
CA ILE A 76 -10.35 -9.18 -7.31
C ILE A 76 -10.99 -8.52 -8.54
N ARG A 77 -10.90 -9.13 -9.71
CA ARG A 77 -11.54 -8.60 -10.95
C ARG A 77 -13.06 -8.56 -10.89
N ARG A 78 -13.68 -9.43 -10.10
CA ARG A 78 -15.14 -9.46 -9.91
C ARG A 78 -15.60 -8.48 -8.83
N GLU A 79 -14.83 -8.35 -7.75
CA GLU A 79 -15.17 -7.53 -6.57
C GLU A 79 -14.84 -6.05 -6.79
N PHE A 80 -13.72 -5.77 -7.47
CA PHE A 80 -13.18 -4.42 -7.69
C PHE A 80 -12.94 -4.14 -9.18
N PRO A 81 -13.97 -4.26 -10.05
CA PRO A 81 -13.81 -4.04 -11.49
C PRO A 81 -13.37 -2.61 -11.85
N GLU A 82 -13.53 -1.66 -10.94
CA GLU A 82 -13.12 -0.26 -11.07
C GLU A 82 -11.61 -0.03 -10.85
N LEU A 83 -10.90 -0.99 -10.24
CA LEU A 83 -9.45 -0.90 -10.07
C LEU A 83 -8.73 -1.32 -11.35
N ARG A 84 -7.52 -0.79 -11.55
CA ARG A 84 -6.69 -1.20 -12.68
C ARG A 84 -5.94 -2.47 -12.29
N ILE A 85 -6.36 -3.59 -12.87
CA ILE A 85 -5.84 -4.92 -12.58
C ILE A 85 -5.04 -5.42 -13.78
N TYR A 86 -3.79 -5.78 -13.55
CA TYR A 86 -2.85 -6.19 -14.59
C TYR A 86 -2.91 -7.70 -14.84
N ARG A 87 -2.19 -8.13 -15.87
CA ARG A 87 -2.07 -9.55 -16.21
C ARG A 87 -1.40 -10.34 -15.10
N PHE A 88 -1.75 -11.62 -15.07
CA PHE A 88 -1.17 -12.61 -14.17
C PHE A 88 0.18 -13.09 -14.72
N TRP A 89 1.27 -12.84 -13.99
CA TRP A 89 2.61 -13.31 -14.36
C TRP A 89 2.96 -14.59 -13.62
N ASP A 90 3.39 -15.61 -14.36
CA ASP A 90 3.86 -16.90 -13.86
C ASP A 90 5.38 -16.97 -13.64
N LYS A 91 6.05 -15.82 -13.71
CA LYS A 91 7.51 -15.67 -13.60
C LYS A 91 7.89 -14.30 -13.04
N ALA A 92 9.15 -14.16 -12.65
CA ALA A 92 9.76 -12.89 -12.27
C ALA A 92 9.73 -11.86 -13.43
N VAL A 93 9.49 -10.60 -13.11
CA VAL A 93 9.45 -9.46 -14.06
C VAL A 93 9.97 -8.21 -13.36
N GLY A 94 10.89 -7.47 -13.99
CA GLY A 94 11.42 -6.22 -13.42
C GLY A 94 12.03 -6.41 -12.02
N PRO A 95 11.67 -5.60 -11.01
CA PRO A 95 12.20 -5.74 -9.65
C PRO A 95 11.61 -6.93 -8.88
N HIS A 96 10.60 -7.62 -9.43
CA HIS A 96 9.79 -8.61 -8.75
C HIS A 96 10.43 -10.01 -8.87
N PRO A 97 10.86 -10.64 -7.76
CA PRO A 97 11.72 -11.84 -7.79
C PRO A 97 10.98 -13.17 -8.03
N THR A 98 9.65 -13.17 -8.06
CA THR A 98 8.81 -14.35 -8.31
C THR A 98 7.58 -13.95 -9.11
N ALA A 99 6.74 -14.94 -9.44
CA ALA A 99 5.43 -14.75 -10.05
C ALA A 99 4.54 -13.82 -9.22
N MET A 100 3.84 -12.91 -9.89
CA MET A 100 2.97 -11.92 -9.24
C MET A 100 1.89 -11.39 -10.19
N PHE A 101 0.97 -10.60 -9.65
CA PHE A 101 0.15 -9.68 -10.43
C PHE A 101 0.00 -8.35 -9.70
N GLU A 102 -0.30 -7.30 -10.46
CA GLU A 102 -0.37 -5.92 -9.98
C GLU A 102 -1.82 -5.41 -9.99
N VAL A 103 -2.18 -4.64 -8.95
CA VAL A 103 -3.46 -3.93 -8.84
C VAL A 103 -3.20 -2.50 -8.36
N ASN A 104 -3.76 -1.51 -9.06
CA ASN A 104 -3.48 -0.10 -8.79
C ASN A 104 -4.73 0.59 -8.25
N THR A 105 -4.51 1.47 -7.28
CA THR A 105 -5.55 2.28 -6.64
C THR A 105 -5.29 3.77 -6.85
N PHE A 106 -6.36 4.55 -6.91
CA PHE A 106 -6.34 5.91 -7.43
C PHE A 106 -6.65 6.98 -6.38
N ASN A 107 -7.26 6.60 -5.26
CA ASN A 107 -7.62 7.50 -4.17
C ASN A 107 -7.55 6.81 -2.80
N PRO A 108 -7.51 7.57 -1.68
CA PRO A 108 -7.38 7.00 -0.33
C PRO A 108 -8.46 5.98 0.02
N HIS A 109 -9.70 6.20 -0.43
CA HIS A 109 -10.81 5.29 -0.17
C HIS A 109 -10.62 3.93 -0.84
N GLN A 110 -10.21 3.90 -2.11
CA GLN A 110 -9.89 2.67 -2.82
C GLN A 110 -8.73 1.92 -2.17
N THR A 111 -7.65 2.63 -1.83
CA THR A 111 -6.48 2.03 -1.17
C THR A 111 -6.87 1.41 0.17
N GLY A 112 -7.62 2.14 1.01
CA GLY A 112 -8.07 1.63 2.32
C GLY A 112 -9.04 0.45 2.21
N ALA A 113 -9.98 0.49 1.26
CA ALA A 113 -10.91 -0.60 1.00
C ALA A 113 -10.18 -1.86 0.52
N PHE A 114 -9.32 -1.72 -0.49
CA PHE A 114 -8.58 -2.84 -1.06
C PHE A 114 -7.56 -3.44 -0.06
N PHE A 115 -6.86 -2.58 0.70
CA PHE A 115 -5.96 -3.00 1.77
C PHE A 115 -6.70 -3.83 2.84
N SER A 116 -7.84 -3.32 3.32
CA SER A 116 -8.65 -4.02 4.33
C SER A 116 -9.16 -5.36 3.82
N TRP A 117 -9.60 -5.42 2.56
CA TRP A 117 -10.07 -6.64 1.94
C TRP A 117 -8.94 -7.67 1.76
N LEU A 118 -7.78 -7.27 1.22
CA LEU A 118 -6.63 -8.15 1.04
C LEU A 118 -6.12 -8.73 2.37
N THR A 119 -6.22 -7.98 3.46
CA THR A 119 -5.83 -8.44 4.81
C THR A 119 -6.50 -9.77 5.17
N VAL A 120 -7.75 -9.97 4.74
CA VAL A 120 -8.53 -11.19 4.99
C VAL A 120 -8.44 -12.18 3.82
N SER A 121 -8.45 -11.69 2.59
CA SER A 121 -8.67 -12.53 1.40
C SER A 121 -7.40 -13.02 0.71
N ARG A 122 -6.21 -12.46 1.00
CA ARG A 122 -4.97 -12.80 0.27
C ARG A 122 -4.46 -14.23 0.47
N GLY A 123 -4.96 -14.95 1.47
CA GLY A 123 -4.50 -16.30 1.80
C GLY A 123 -2.98 -16.40 1.95
N PRO A 124 -2.31 -17.35 1.25
CA PRO A 124 -0.86 -17.53 1.35
C PRO A 124 -0.05 -16.45 0.62
N CYS A 125 -0.67 -15.64 -0.25
CA CYS A 125 0.05 -14.66 -1.07
C CYS A 125 0.62 -13.51 -0.22
N SER A 126 1.86 -13.13 -0.50
CA SER A 126 2.47 -11.90 0.04
C SER A 126 2.11 -10.72 -0.84
N VAL A 127 2.01 -9.51 -0.26
CA VAL A 127 1.69 -8.29 -1.03
C VAL A 127 2.71 -7.21 -0.74
N LEU A 128 3.44 -6.76 -1.77
CA LEU A 128 4.20 -5.50 -1.72
C LEU A 128 3.22 -4.37 -2.01
N ILE A 129 3.23 -3.35 -1.17
CA ILE A 129 2.34 -2.20 -1.29
C ILE A 129 3.25 -0.98 -1.27
N HIS A 130 3.24 -0.17 -2.32
CA HIS A 130 4.03 1.06 -2.34
C HIS A 130 3.24 2.21 -2.95
N PRO A 131 3.49 3.46 -2.49
CA PRO A 131 2.97 4.63 -3.18
C PRO A 131 3.70 4.85 -4.51
N ASN A 132 3.18 5.76 -5.32
CA ASN A 132 3.92 6.34 -6.44
C ASN A 132 4.22 7.80 -6.15
N THR A 133 5.50 8.14 -6.01
CA THR A 133 5.96 9.51 -5.73
C THR A 133 6.80 10.10 -6.86
N GLY A 134 6.99 9.31 -7.93
CA GLY A 134 7.90 9.60 -9.02
C GLY A 134 9.31 9.05 -8.79
N ASP A 135 9.67 8.64 -7.57
CA ASP A 135 10.94 7.98 -7.28
C ASP A 135 10.74 6.48 -7.06
N ALA A 136 10.75 5.71 -8.17
CA ALA A 136 10.47 4.28 -8.13
C ALA A 136 11.40 3.51 -7.18
N TYR A 137 12.68 3.89 -7.08
CA TYR A 137 13.61 3.23 -6.17
C TYR A 137 13.18 3.45 -4.72
N LYS A 138 12.91 4.71 -4.34
CA LYS A 138 12.45 5.04 -2.99
C LYS A 138 11.09 4.43 -2.66
N ASP A 139 10.17 4.44 -3.63
CA ASP A 139 8.83 3.87 -3.51
C ASP A 139 8.91 2.38 -3.14
N HIS A 140 9.78 1.62 -3.82
CA HIS A 140 9.93 0.18 -3.60
C HIS A 140 10.86 -0.22 -2.44
N THR A 141 11.55 0.73 -1.80
CA THR A 141 12.54 0.44 -0.75
C THR A 141 12.20 1.07 0.59
N GLU A 142 11.94 2.37 0.60
CA GLU A 142 11.76 3.16 1.82
C GLU A 142 10.28 3.39 2.14
N LEU A 143 9.44 3.59 1.12
CA LEU A 143 8.02 3.92 1.29
C LEU A 143 7.09 2.71 1.15
N MET A 144 7.65 1.53 0.88
CA MET A 144 6.88 0.31 0.74
C MET A 144 6.41 -0.24 2.09
N SER A 145 5.38 -1.06 2.02
CA SER A 145 4.88 -1.90 3.10
C SER A 145 4.64 -3.31 2.59
N TRP A 146 4.63 -4.29 3.49
CA TRP A 146 4.33 -5.68 3.16
C TRP A 146 3.14 -6.21 3.96
N MET A 147 2.26 -6.93 3.28
CA MET A 147 1.39 -7.92 3.93
C MET A 147 1.97 -9.32 3.73
N GLY A 148 2.06 -10.09 4.81
CA GLY A 148 2.66 -11.42 4.77
C GLY A 148 4.19 -11.36 4.78
N LYS A 149 4.84 -12.36 4.17
CA LYS A 149 6.30 -12.49 4.18
C LYS A 149 6.93 -11.61 3.10
N PRO A 150 7.83 -10.67 3.43
CA PRO A 150 8.53 -9.88 2.43
C PRO A 150 9.37 -10.71 1.47
N TRP A 151 9.47 -10.27 0.22
CA TRP A 151 10.36 -10.83 -0.79
C TRP A 151 11.57 -9.92 -1.05
N PRO A 152 12.76 -10.49 -1.35
CA PRO A 152 13.94 -9.70 -1.67
C PRO A 152 13.86 -9.14 -3.10
N LEU A 153 13.43 -7.88 -3.24
CA LEU A 153 13.28 -7.23 -4.54
C LEU A 153 14.63 -7.01 -5.25
N HIS A 154 14.63 -7.06 -6.59
CA HIS A 154 15.78 -6.70 -7.43
C HIS A 154 15.79 -5.18 -7.70
N VAL A 155 16.08 -4.40 -6.65
CA VAL A 155 15.91 -2.92 -6.67
C VAL A 155 16.88 -2.18 -7.60
N ASP A 156 17.94 -2.84 -8.07
CA ASP A 156 18.88 -2.26 -9.03
C ASP A 156 18.19 -1.90 -10.36
N PHE A 157 17.12 -2.62 -10.74
CA PHE A 157 16.28 -2.27 -11.91
C PHE A 157 15.60 -0.90 -11.78
N LEU A 158 15.50 -0.35 -10.58
CA LEU A 158 14.75 0.87 -10.28
C LEU A 158 15.66 2.09 -10.12
N LYS A 159 16.98 1.89 -10.06
CA LYS A 159 17.94 2.99 -9.99
C LYS A 159 17.90 3.74 -11.32
N ARG A 160 17.62 5.05 -11.26
CA ARG A 160 17.78 5.92 -12.41
C ARG A 160 19.27 5.97 -12.78
N HIS A 161 19.58 5.69 -14.04
CA HIS A 161 20.89 5.92 -14.63
C HIS A 161 20.98 7.34 -15.20
#